data_AF-A0A2X1Q2Z5-F1
#
_entry.id   AF-A0A2X1Q2Z5-F1
#
_cell.length_a   1.000
_cell.length_b   1.000
_cell.length_c   1.000
_cell.angle_alpha   90.00
_cell.angle_beta   90.00
_cell.angle_gamma   90.00
#
_symmetry.space_group_name_H-M   'P 1'
#
loop_
_entity.id
_entity.type
_entity.pdbx_description
1 polymer ?
#
loop_
_entity_poly.entity_id
_entity_poly.type
_entity_poly.pdbx_seq_one_letter_code
_entity_poly.pdbx_strand_id
1 'polypeptide(L)'
;MTGIILAVFALLAITRGLHGVARLMQGFVPLMAIIWVLTSLVICVMNIGQLPHVIWSIFESAFGWQEAAGGAAGYTLSQAITNGFQRSMFSNEAGMGSTPNAAAAAASWPPHPAAQGIVQMIGIFIDTLVICTASAMLILLAGNGTTYMPLEGIQLIQKAMRVLMGSWGAEFVTLVVILFAFSSIVANYIYAENNLFFLRLNNPKRSGVCGSAPSQRSSAAPC
;
A
#
# COMPACT_ATOMS: atom_id res chain seq x y z
N MET A 1 11.04 18.12 -6.24
CA MET A 1 11.13 17.88 -7.70
C MET A 1 10.38 16.62 -8.11
N THR A 2 10.67 15.45 -7.54
CA THR A 2 9.93 14.19 -7.78
C THR A 2 8.43 14.30 -7.53
N GLY A 3 7.99 14.94 -6.45
CA GLY A 3 6.56 15.14 -6.16
C GLY A 3 5.81 16.01 -7.19
N ILE A 4 6.48 16.99 -7.82
CA ILE A 4 5.88 17.83 -8.87
C ILE A 4 5.67 17.01 -10.14
N ILE A 5 6.67 16.21 -10.51
CA ILE A 5 6.59 15.29 -11.65
C ILE A 5 5.43 14.31 -11.43
N LEU A 6 5.35 13.70 -10.24
CA LEU A 6 4.27 12.78 -9.85
C LEU A 6 2.89 13.45 -9.91
N ALA A 7 2.77 14.69 -9.41
CA ALA A 7 1.53 15.45 -9.47
C ALA A 7 1.09 15.75 -10.91
N VAL A 8 2.02 16.13 -11.79
CA VAL A 8 1.72 16.37 -13.21
C VAL A 8 1.30 15.08 -13.92
N PHE A 9 2.00 13.97 -13.68
CA PHE A 9 1.61 12.66 -14.22
C PHE A 9 0.25 12.20 -13.70
N ALA A 10 -0.04 12.38 -12.41
CA ALA A 10 -1.34 12.08 -11.83
C ALA A 10 -2.44 12.93 -12.46
N LEU A 11 -2.23 14.24 -12.63
CA LEU A 11 -3.18 15.14 -13.26
C LEU A 11 -3.44 14.76 -14.74
N LEU A 12 -2.39 14.41 -15.49
CA LEU A 12 -2.50 13.94 -16.88
C LEU A 12 -3.22 12.59 -16.99
N ALA A 13 -3.00 11.69 -16.02
CA ALA A 13 -3.67 10.40 -15.95
C ALA A 13 -5.16 10.56 -15.63
N ILE A 14 -5.50 11.43 -14.68
CA ILE A 14 -6.88 11.73 -14.28
C ILE A 14 -7.64 12.39 -15.44
N THR A 15 -7.03 13.36 -16.13
CA THR A 15 -7.67 14.06 -17.28
C THR A 15 -7.87 13.20 -18.52
N ARG A 16 -7.12 12.09 -18.69
CA ARG A 16 -7.27 11.15 -19.82
C ARG A 16 -8.35 10.09 -19.65
N GLY A 17 -8.91 9.94 -18.46
CA GLY A 17 -10.02 9.02 -18.18
C GLY A 17 -9.65 7.90 -17.20
N LEU A 18 -10.39 7.87 -16.09
CA LEU A 18 -10.15 7.02 -14.93
C LEU A 18 -10.23 5.51 -15.23
N HIS A 19 -11.18 5.09 -16.07
CA HIS A 19 -11.33 3.69 -16.45
C HIS A 19 -10.11 3.14 -17.22
N GLY A 20 -9.42 3.99 -17.98
CA GLY A 20 -8.21 3.60 -18.72
C GLY A 20 -7.03 3.36 -17.78
N VAL A 21 -6.84 4.25 -16.81
CA VAL A 21 -5.77 4.14 -15.81
C VAL A 21 -6.02 2.97 -14.88
N ALA A 22 -7.25 2.80 -14.38
CA ALA A 22 -7.63 1.68 -13.52
C ALA A 22 -7.38 0.32 -14.20
N ARG A 23 -7.71 0.20 -15.50
CA ARG A 23 -7.46 -1.02 -16.28
C ARG A 23 -5.96 -1.31 -16.48
N LEU A 24 -5.14 -0.27 -16.64
CA LEU A 24 -3.69 -0.43 -16.67
C LEU A 24 -3.16 -0.90 -15.31
N MET A 25 -3.67 -0.32 -14.21
CA MET A 25 -3.26 -0.68 -12.85
C MET A 25 -3.63 -2.11 -12.48
N GLN A 26 -4.75 -2.65 -12.98
CA GLN A 26 -5.15 -4.04 -12.73
C GLN A 26 -4.08 -5.08 -13.13
N GLY A 27 -3.33 -4.82 -14.22
CA GLY A 27 -2.20 -5.68 -14.62
C GLY A 27 -0.88 -5.24 -14.01
N PHE A 28 -0.69 -3.95 -13.81
CA PHE A 28 0.58 -3.37 -13.37
C PHE A 28 0.86 -3.61 -11.88
N VAL A 29 -0.15 -3.51 -11.02
CA VAL A 29 -0.05 -3.76 -9.56
C VAL A 29 0.40 -5.19 -9.24
N PRO A 30 -0.20 -6.26 -9.79
CA PRO A 30 0.26 -7.62 -9.51
C PRO A 30 1.67 -7.89 -10.07
N LEU A 31 2.02 -7.32 -11.23
CA LEU A 31 3.37 -7.42 -11.79
C LEU A 31 4.41 -6.80 -10.83
N MET A 32 4.12 -5.61 -10.32
CA MET A 32 4.96 -4.92 -9.34
C MET A 32 5.13 -5.73 -8.05
N ALA A 33 4.04 -6.28 -7.52
CA ALA A 33 4.07 -7.12 -6.32
C ALA A 33 4.94 -8.37 -6.53
N ILE A 34 4.82 -9.04 -7.68
CA ILE A 34 5.64 -10.20 -8.03
C ILE A 34 7.12 -9.81 -8.09
N ILE A 35 7.47 -8.71 -8.77
CA ILE A 35 8.87 -8.25 -8.88
C ILE A 35 9.43 -7.95 -7.47
N TRP A 36 8.66 -7.30 -6.61
CA TRP A 36 9.08 -6.99 -5.24
C TRP A 36 9.32 -8.26 -4.41
N VAL A 37 8.37 -9.19 -4.43
CA VAL A 37 8.45 -10.45 -3.68
C VAL A 37 9.60 -11.31 -4.19
N LEU A 38 9.78 -11.44 -5.51
CA LEU A 38 10.90 -12.17 -6.09
C LEU A 38 12.25 -11.55 -5.69
N THR A 39 12.37 -10.22 -5.76
CA THR A 39 13.59 -9.52 -5.35
C THR A 39 13.89 -9.76 -3.88
N SER A 40 12.87 -9.66 -3.02
CA SER A 40 13.00 -9.94 -1.59
C SER A 40 13.40 -11.39 -1.33
N LEU A 41 12.82 -12.34 -2.05
CA LEU A 41 13.10 -13.76 -1.87
C LEU A 41 14.53 -14.11 -2.30
N VAL A 42 15.00 -13.55 -3.42
CA VAL A 42 16.41 -13.68 -3.86
C VAL A 42 17.36 -13.18 -2.77
N ILE A 43 17.09 -12.01 -2.20
CA ILE A 43 17.91 -11.43 -1.12
C ILE A 43 17.90 -12.32 0.12
N CYS A 44 16.73 -12.84 0.50
CA CYS A 44 16.61 -13.77 1.62
C CYS A 44 17.42 -15.06 1.40
N VAL A 45 17.37 -15.64 0.20
CA VAL A 45 18.16 -16.84 -0.14
C VAL A 45 19.65 -16.55 -0.14
N MET A 46 20.07 -15.39 -0.65
CA MET A 46 21.49 -14.98 -0.63
C MET A 46 22.02 -14.79 0.80
N ASN A 47 21.15 -14.49 1.76
CA ASN A 47 21.52 -14.27 3.17
C ASN A 47 20.91 -15.33 4.10
N ILE A 48 20.79 -16.58 3.63
CA ILE A 48 20.13 -17.67 4.38
C ILE A 48 20.77 -17.97 5.73
N GLY A 49 22.05 -17.64 5.90
CA GLY A 49 22.75 -17.78 7.18
C GLY A 49 22.25 -16.84 8.28
N GLN A 50 21.66 -15.69 7.92
CA GLN A 50 21.17 -14.69 8.87
C GLN A 50 19.66 -14.78 9.10
N LEU A 51 18.93 -15.50 8.22
CA LEU A 51 17.48 -15.71 8.30
C LEU A 51 17.00 -16.26 9.66
N PRO A 52 17.63 -17.29 10.25
CA PRO A 52 17.20 -17.83 11.54
C PRO A 52 17.32 -16.80 12.68
N HIS A 53 18.37 -15.96 12.62
CA HIS A 53 18.60 -14.92 13.61
C HIS A 53 17.60 -13.77 13.50
N VAL A 54 17.24 -13.37 12.27
CA VAL A 54 16.16 -12.40 12.02
C VAL A 54 14.83 -12.89 12.58
N ILE A 55 14.45 -14.14 12.29
CA ILE A 55 13.19 -14.70 12.81
C ILE A 55 13.22 -14.75 14.34
N TRP A 56 14.34 -15.18 14.94
CA TRP A 56 14.49 -15.19 16.39
C TRP A 56 14.34 -13.79 17.00
N SER A 57 14.97 -12.77 16.40
CA SER A 57 14.87 -11.37 16.85
C SER A 57 13.43 -10.84 16.80
N ILE A 58 12.62 -11.28 15.84
CA ILE A 58 11.20 -10.92 15.73
C ILE A 58 10.42 -11.55 16.89
N PHE A 59 10.62 -12.85 17.16
CA PHE A 59 9.95 -13.54 18.27
C PHE A 59 10.39 -12.98 19.63
N GLU A 60 11.66 -12.68 19.80
CA GLU A 60 12.20 -12.07 21.02
C GLU A 60 11.65 -10.66 21.24
N SER A 61 11.61 -9.82 20.20
CA SER A 61 11.02 -8.46 20.30
C SER A 61 9.49 -8.49 20.47
N ALA A 62 8.81 -9.54 19.99
CA ALA A 62 7.36 -9.68 20.07
C ALA A 62 6.88 -10.30 21.39
N PHE A 63 7.65 -11.22 21.96
CA PHE A 63 7.32 -11.96 23.19
C PHE A 63 8.29 -11.69 24.35
N GLY A 64 9.13 -10.67 24.26
CA GLY A 64 10.26 -10.45 25.15
C GLY A 64 9.87 -10.38 26.63
N TRP A 65 10.13 -11.48 27.34
CA TRP A 65 9.93 -11.59 28.78
C TRP A 65 10.90 -10.69 29.58
N GLN A 66 12.00 -10.23 28.96
CA GLN A 66 12.91 -9.22 29.52
C GLN A 66 12.29 -7.82 29.57
N GLU A 67 11.37 -7.49 28.66
CA GLU A 67 10.68 -6.19 28.56
C GLU A 67 9.42 -6.12 29.44
N ALA A 68 8.87 -7.26 29.86
CA ALA A 68 7.68 -7.32 30.71
C ALA A 68 7.90 -6.80 32.15
N ALA A 69 9.15 -6.66 32.61
CA ALA A 69 9.47 -6.39 34.02
C ALA A 69 9.72 -4.90 34.36
N GLY A 70 9.88 -3.99 33.38
CA GLY A 70 10.27 -2.59 33.63
C GLY A 70 9.34 -1.58 32.96
N GLY A 71 8.75 -0.63 33.70
CA GLY A 71 7.76 0.33 33.19
C GLY A 71 8.17 1.20 31.98
N ALA A 72 9.46 1.31 31.67
CA ALA A 72 9.94 1.96 30.43
C ALA A 72 9.67 1.12 29.17
N ALA A 73 9.55 -0.21 29.31
CA ALA A 73 9.33 -1.14 28.21
C ALA A 73 7.84 -1.31 27.84
N GLY A 74 6.92 -1.04 28.77
CA GLY A 74 5.50 -0.87 28.43
C GLY A 74 5.28 0.29 27.45
N TYR A 75 6.08 1.35 27.56
CA TYR A 75 6.06 2.48 26.63
C TYR A 75 6.61 2.10 25.24
N THR A 76 7.72 1.36 25.17
CA THR A 76 8.29 0.91 23.88
C THR A 76 7.43 -0.15 23.20
N LEU A 77 6.87 -1.10 23.95
CA LEU A 77 5.93 -2.09 23.43
C LEU A 77 4.63 -1.43 22.95
N SER A 78 4.07 -0.51 23.74
CA SER A 78 2.88 0.26 23.35
C SER A 78 3.15 1.11 22.10
N GLN A 79 4.33 1.72 21.98
CA GLN A 79 4.72 2.43 20.76
C GLN A 79 4.89 1.49 19.57
N ALA A 80 5.55 0.34 19.73
CA ALA A 80 5.72 -0.64 18.66
C ALA A 80 4.37 -1.15 18.14
N ILE A 81 3.46 -1.48 19.06
CA ILE A 81 2.10 -1.90 18.75
C ILE A 81 1.35 -0.76 18.05
N THR A 82 1.35 0.45 18.61
CA THR A 82 0.64 1.62 18.05
C THR A 82 1.15 1.99 16.67
N ASN A 83 2.47 2.05 16.48
CA ASN A 83 3.09 2.34 15.19
C ASN A 83 2.83 1.21 14.17
N GLY A 84 2.80 -0.04 14.62
CA GLY A 84 2.43 -1.19 13.79
C GLY A 84 0.98 -1.13 13.33
N PHE A 85 0.05 -0.86 14.24
CA PHE A 85 -1.37 -0.68 13.93
C PHE A 85 -1.60 0.50 12.99
N GLN A 86 -0.99 1.66 13.25
CA GLN A 86 -1.08 2.82 12.38
C GLN A 86 -0.59 2.49 10.97
N ARG A 87 0.60 1.89 10.83
CA ARG A 87 1.13 1.49 9.51
C ARG A 87 0.24 0.47 8.79
N SER A 88 -0.28 -0.51 9.52
CA SER A 88 -1.23 -1.50 8.97
C SER A 88 -2.47 -0.80 8.43
N MET A 89 -3.12 0.05 9.23
CA MET A 89 -4.33 0.79 8.85
C MET A 89 -4.10 1.73 7.66
N PHE A 90 -2.92 2.34 7.53
CA PHE A 90 -2.58 3.18 6.38
C PHE A 90 -2.26 2.37 5.11
N SER A 91 -1.78 1.13 5.23
CA SER A 91 -1.43 0.28 4.08
C SER A 91 -2.65 -0.44 3.52
N ASN A 92 -3.49 -0.99 4.40
CA ASN A 92 -4.61 -1.86 4.02
C ASN A 92 -6.00 -1.21 4.17
N GLU A 93 -6.06 0.04 4.65
CA GLU A 93 -7.29 0.79 4.91
C GLU A 93 -8.32 0.02 5.77
N ALA A 94 -7.87 -0.94 6.59
CA ALA A 94 -8.74 -1.75 7.42
C ALA A 94 -9.44 -0.88 8.47
N GLY A 95 -10.78 -0.85 8.41
CA GLY A 95 -11.61 -0.07 9.32
C GLY A 95 -11.81 1.41 8.97
N MET A 96 -11.25 1.91 7.86
CA MET A 96 -11.49 3.29 7.40
C MET A 96 -12.80 3.50 6.63
N GLY A 97 -13.49 2.43 6.21
CA GLY A 97 -14.79 2.52 5.52
C GLY A 97 -14.74 2.99 4.06
N SER A 98 -13.59 3.45 3.57
CA SER A 98 -13.34 3.81 2.15
C SER A 98 -13.42 2.61 1.21
N THR A 99 -12.83 1.49 1.62
CA THR A 99 -12.79 0.22 0.89
C THR A 99 -14.17 -0.37 0.60
N PRO A 100 -15.10 -0.53 1.58
CA PRO A 100 -16.44 -1.05 1.29
C PRO A 100 -17.28 -0.11 0.41
N ASN A 101 -17.09 1.21 0.50
CA ASN A 101 -17.74 2.18 -0.39
C ASN A 101 -17.33 1.99 -1.86
N ALA A 102 -16.06 1.67 -2.12
CA ALA A 102 -15.58 1.36 -3.46
C ALA A 102 -16.06 -0.01 -3.97
N ALA A 103 -16.12 -1.02 -3.09
CA ALA A 103 -16.66 -2.33 -3.45
C ALA A 103 -18.16 -2.26 -3.77
N ALA A 104 -18.93 -1.47 -3.03
CA ALA A 104 -20.36 -1.26 -3.31
C ALA A 104 -20.62 -0.66 -4.70
N ALA A 105 -19.69 0.13 -5.23
CA ALA A 105 -19.77 0.68 -6.58
C ALA A 105 -19.29 -0.29 -7.68
N ALA A 106 -18.65 -1.41 -7.32
CA ALA A 106 -18.14 -2.39 -8.26
C ALA A 106 -19.17 -3.51 -8.50
N ALA A 107 -19.30 -3.97 -9.76
CA ALA A 107 -20.09 -5.16 -10.06
C ALA A 107 -19.32 -6.42 -9.65
N SER A 108 -19.86 -7.21 -8.73
CA SER A 108 -19.30 -8.51 -8.35
C SER A 108 -19.95 -9.66 -9.11
N TRP A 109 -19.16 -10.71 -9.35
CA TRP A 109 -19.63 -11.96 -9.91
C TRP A 109 -19.09 -13.12 -9.05
N PRO A 110 -19.94 -13.85 -8.29
CA PRO A 110 -21.39 -13.70 -8.11
C PRO A 110 -21.79 -12.36 -7.45
N PRO A 111 -22.98 -11.79 -7.74
CA PRO A 111 -23.49 -10.58 -7.11
C PRO A 111 -23.96 -10.87 -5.68
N HIS A 112 -23.00 -11.16 -4.81
CA HIS A 112 -23.22 -11.41 -3.39
C HIS A 112 -22.19 -10.60 -2.60
N PRO A 113 -22.59 -9.89 -1.52
CA PRO A 113 -21.68 -9.06 -0.73
C PRO A 113 -20.50 -9.86 -0.16
N ALA A 114 -20.70 -11.15 0.15
CA ALA A 114 -19.62 -12.03 0.59
C ALA A 114 -18.51 -12.22 -0.47
N ALA A 115 -18.85 -12.27 -1.76
CA ALA A 115 -17.85 -12.42 -2.82
C ALA A 115 -16.94 -11.18 -2.92
N GLN A 116 -17.50 -9.97 -2.75
CA GLN A 116 -16.72 -8.73 -2.69
C GLN A 116 -15.84 -8.68 -1.45
N GLY A 117 -16.38 -9.07 -0.29
CA GLY A 117 -15.61 -9.14 0.96
C GLY A 117 -14.40 -10.06 0.84
N ILE A 118 -14.55 -11.22 0.21
CA ILE A 118 -13.44 -12.17 0.00
C ILE A 118 -12.34 -11.55 -0.88
N VAL A 119 -12.69 -10.88 -1.98
CA VAL A 119 -11.70 -10.23 -2.86
C VAL A 119 -10.94 -9.13 -2.11
N GLN A 120 -11.62 -8.33 -1.29
CA GLN A 120 -10.97 -7.31 -0.46
C GLN A 120 -10.06 -7.92 0.60
N MET A 121 -10.50 -8.99 1.27
CA MET A 121 -9.67 -9.71 2.24
C MET A 121 -8.42 -10.31 1.59
N ILE A 122 -8.52 -10.83 0.37
CA ILE A 122 -7.35 -11.34 -0.39
C ILE A 122 -6.37 -10.19 -0.71
N GLY A 123 -6.88 -9.02 -1.09
CA GLY A 123 -6.03 -7.84 -1.31
C GLY A 123 -5.25 -7.45 -0.06
N ILE A 124 -5.92 -7.38 1.09
CA ILE A 124 -5.31 -7.08 2.40
C ILE A 124 -4.31 -8.16 2.80
N PHE A 125 -4.63 -9.43 2.56
CA PHE A 125 -3.73 -10.56 2.82
C PHE A 125 -2.42 -10.43 2.04
N ILE A 126 -2.50 -10.13 0.74
CA ILE A 126 -1.32 -9.96 -0.11
C ILE A 126 -0.50 -8.75 0.35
N ASP A 127 -1.14 -7.61 0.61
CA ASP A 127 -0.44 -6.38 1.01
C ASP A 127 0.24 -6.52 2.38
N THR A 128 -0.47 -7.03 3.37
CA THR A 128 0.02 -7.07 4.76
C THR A 128 0.91 -8.29 5.03
N LEU A 129 0.53 -9.49 4.59
CA LEU A 129 1.30 -10.69 4.94
C LEU A 129 2.41 -11.01 3.94
N VAL A 130 2.29 -10.59 2.68
CA VAL A 130 3.31 -10.90 1.67
C VAL A 130 4.20 -9.68 1.44
N ILE A 131 3.64 -8.54 1.04
CA ILE A 131 4.43 -7.36 0.64
C ILE A 131 5.06 -6.66 1.85
N CYS A 132 4.28 -6.38 2.89
CA CYS A 132 4.79 -5.75 4.12
C CYS A 132 5.76 -6.66 4.86
N THR A 133 5.48 -7.96 4.99
CA THR A 133 6.42 -8.92 5.60
C THR A 133 7.72 -9.04 4.82
N ALA A 134 7.67 -9.10 3.48
CA ALA A 134 8.88 -9.10 2.65
C ALA A 134 9.74 -7.84 2.91
N SER A 135 9.09 -6.68 2.99
CA SER A 135 9.76 -5.40 3.29
C SER A 135 10.37 -5.39 4.69
N ALA A 136 9.67 -5.93 5.69
CA ALA A 136 10.18 -6.06 7.06
C ALA A 136 11.40 -6.99 7.13
N MET A 137 11.37 -8.12 6.43
CA MET A 137 12.50 -9.04 6.35
C MET A 137 13.73 -8.38 5.72
N LEU A 138 13.57 -7.60 4.66
CA LEU A 138 14.67 -6.84 4.05
C LEU A 138 15.29 -5.83 5.01
N ILE A 139 14.46 -5.10 5.77
CA ILE A 139 14.94 -4.13 6.76
C ILE A 139 15.72 -4.83 7.87
N LEU A 140 15.18 -5.93 8.41
CA LEU A 140 15.82 -6.66 9.51
C LEU A 140 17.09 -7.37 9.08
N LEU A 141 17.14 -7.90 7.85
CA LEU A 141 18.33 -8.53 7.30
C LEU A 141 19.47 -7.53 7.05
N ALA A 142 19.16 -6.28 6.70
CA ALA A 142 20.16 -5.22 6.67
C ALA A 142 20.56 -4.72 8.07
N GLY A 143 19.84 -5.14 9.11
CA GLY A 143 19.72 -4.52 10.42
C GLY A 143 20.70 -4.98 11.51
N ASN A 144 21.81 -5.64 11.18
CA ASN A 144 22.81 -6.07 12.17
C ASN A 144 24.04 -5.15 12.28
N GLY A 145 24.16 -4.10 11.46
CA GLY A 145 25.42 -3.32 11.36
C GLY A 145 25.30 -1.80 11.30
N THR A 146 24.09 -1.21 11.31
CA THR A 146 23.98 0.25 11.16
C THR A 146 23.49 0.92 12.43
N THR A 147 24.41 1.63 13.06
CA THR A 147 24.21 2.71 14.02
C THR A 147 22.85 3.38 13.86
N TYR A 148 22.12 3.46 14.97
CA TYR A 148 20.92 4.24 15.25
C TYR A 148 21.01 5.66 14.67
N MET A 149 20.77 5.80 13.37
CA MET A 149 20.28 7.05 12.80
C MET A 149 18.77 6.89 12.70
N PRO A 150 17.98 7.90 13.09
CA PRO A 150 16.54 7.87 12.94
C PRO A 150 16.19 8.05 11.45
N LEU A 151 16.49 7.04 10.63
CA LEU A 151 15.97 6.98 9.27
C LEU A 151 14.57 6.40 9.36
N GLU A 152 13.57 7.23 9.06
CA GLU A 152 12.18 6.82 9.04
C GLU A 152 11.71 6.44 7.62
N GLY A 153 10.77 5.51 7.57
CA GLY A 153 10.00 5.16 6.37
C GLY A 153 10.87 4.69 5.19
N ILE A 154 10.74 5.38 4.05
CA ILE A 154 11.34 5.00 2.76
C ILE A 154 12.87 5.04 2.79
N GLN A 155 13.46 5.97 3.56
CA GLN A 155 14.92 6.11 3.61
C GLN A 155 15.57 4.88 4.27
N LEU A 156 14.86 4.22 5.20
CA LEU A 156 15.32 3.00 5.85
C LEU A 156 15.41 1.84 4.84
N ILE A 157 14.39 1.66 4.00
CA ILE A 157 14.36 0.62 2.97
C ILE A 157 15.41 0.89 1.89
N GLN A 158 15.59 2.16 1.48
CA GLN A 158 16.65 2.53 0.53
C GLN A 158 18.05 2.23 1.09
N LYS A 159 18.29 2.49 2.38
CA LYS A 159 19.55 2.16 3.04
C LYS A 159 19.74 0.65 3.16
N ALA A 160 18.71 -0.08 3.58
CA ALA A 160 18.74 -1.54 3.67
C ALA A 160 19.08 -2.18 2.31
N MET A 161 18.42 -1.73 1.25
CA MET A 161 18.68 -2.20 -0.11
C MET A 161 20.06 -1.82 -0.65
N ARG A 162 20.62 -0.68 -0.21
CA ARG A 162 22.03 -0.36 -0.51
C ARG A 162 23.01 -1.32 0.13
N VAL A 163 22.75 -1.73 1.37
CA VAL A 163 23.59 -2.68 2.11
C VAL A 163 23.49 -4.08 1.50
N LEU A 164 22.28 -4.52 1.15
CA LEU A 164 22.02 -5.87 0.65
C LEU A 164 22.41 -6.06 -0.83
N MET A 165 22.22 -5.03 -1.65
CA MET A 165 22.28 -5.14 -3.12
C MET A 165 23.32 -4.20 -3.76
N GLY A 166 23.84 -3.21 -3.03
CA GLY A 166 24.71 -2.16 -3.56
C GLY A 166 23.96 -0.92 -4.03
N SER A 167 24.64 -0.02 -4.74
CA SER A 167 24.12 1.32 -5.11
C SER A 167 22.79 1.28 -5.88
N TRP A 168 22.59 0.30 -6.76
CA TRP A 168 21.39 0.15 -7.58
C TRP A 168 20.14 -0.21 -6.77
N GLY A 169 20.29 -0.78 -5.57
CA GLY A 169 19.17 -1.17 -4.72
C GLY A 169 18.32 0.02 -4.25
N ALA A 170 18.93 1.18 -3.97
CA ALA A 170 18.18 2.38 -3.59
C ALA A 170 17.38 2.98 -4.76
N GLU A 171 17.93 2.92 -5.98
CA GLU A 171 17.25 3.41 -7.18
C GLU A 171 16.03 2.55 -7.49
N PHE A 172 16.17 1.23 -7.37
CA PHE A 172 15.07 0.27 -7.49
C PHE A 172 13.95 0.56 -6.49
N VAL A 173 14.24 0.72 -5.20
CA VAL A 173 13.24 1.06 -4.18
C VAL A 173 12.52 2.37 -4.50
N THR A 174 13.27 3.38 -4.95
CA THR A 174 12.69 4.68 -5.31
C THR A 174 11.69 4.56 -6.45
N LEU A 175 12.02 3.76 -7.47
CA LEU A 175 11.11 3.48 -8.58
C LEU A 175 9.85 2.78 -8.07
N VAL A 176 10.00 1.69 -7.30
CA VAL A 176 8.86 0.94 -6.74
C VAL A 176 7.96 1.83 -5.88
N VAL A 177 8.52 2.69 -5.03
CA VAL A 177 7.74 3.61 -4.18
C VAL A 177 6.97 4.63 -4.99
N ILE A 178 7.54 5.17 -6.08
CA ILE A 178 6.83 6.09 -6.98
C ILE A 178 5.63 5.39 -7.62
N LEU A 179 5.81 4.13 -8.04
CA LEU A 179 4.74 3.32 -8.59
C LEU A 179 3.65 3.02 -7.55
N PHE A 180 4.04 2.68 -6.31
CA PHE A 180 3.12 2.45 -5.19
C PHE A 180 2.30 3.71 -4.92
N ALA A 181 2.96 4.86 -4.76
CA ALA A 181 2.33 6.14 -4.52
C ALA A 181 1.35 6.53 -5.64
N PHE A 182 1.72 6.30 -6.89
CA PHE A 182 0.83 6.52 -8.03
C PHE A 182 -0.44 5.65 -7.94
N SER A 183 -0.30 4.36 -7.63
CA SER A 183 -1.44 3.46 -7.47
C SER A 183 -2.39 3.88 -6.34
N SER A 184 -1.83 4.33 -5.20
CA SER A 184 -2.61 4.83 -4.06
C SER A 184 -3.35 6.13 -4.38
N ILE A 185 -2.74 7.04 -5.15
CA ILE A 185 -3.39 8.28 -5.60
C ILE A 185 -4.60 7.96 -6.48
N VAL A 186 -4.45 7.02 -7.42
CA VAL A 186 -5.56 6.61 -8.31
C VAL A 186 -6.68 5.96 -7.49
N ALA A 187 -6.37 5.06 -6.56
CA ALA A 187 -7.36 4.44 -5.69
C ALA A 187 -8.14 5.47 -4.85
N ASN A 188 -7.43 6.39 -4.19
CA ASN A 188 -8.04 7.46 -3.40
C ASN A 188 -8.89 8.41 -4.25
N TYR A 189 -8.49 8.67 -5.50
CA TYR A 189 -9.29 9.47 -6.42
C TYR A 189 -10.61 8.78 -6.79
N ILE A 190 -10.59 7.46 -7.07
CA ILE A 190 -11.82 6.67 -7.33
C ILE A 190 -12.78 6.77 -6.13
N TYR A 191 -12.24 6.68 -4.91
CA TYR A 191 -13.05 6.81 -3.68
C TYR A 191 -13.67 8.20 -3.55
N ALA A 192 -12.89 9.25 -3.85
CA ALA A 192 -13.35 10.63 -3.83
C ALA A 192 -14.47 10.86 -4.85
N GLU A 193 -14.35 10.33 -6.06
CA GLU A 193 -15.36 10.44 -7.12
C GLU A 193 -16.69 9.77 -6.71
N ASN A 194 -16.63 8.57 -6.11
CA ASN A 194 -17.82 7.89 -5.58
C ASN A 194 -18.50 8.70 -4.46
N ASN A 195 -17.71 9.29 -3.55
CA ASN A 195 -18.22 10.14 -2.48
C ASN A 195 -18.82 11.46 -2.99
N LEU A 196 -18.21 12.06 -4.02
CA LEU A 196 -18.70 13.26 -4.71
C LEU A 196 -20.04 13.01 -5.42
N PHE A 197 -20.21 11.81 -5.99
CA PHE A 197 -21.47 11.37 -6.57
C PHE A 197 -22.57 11.28 -5.50
N PHE A 198 -22.25 10.69 -4.33
CA PHE A 198 -23.18 10.59 -3.20
C PHE A 198 -23.61 11.97 -2.65
N LEU A 199 -22.68 12.94 -2.58
CA LEU A 199 -22.92 14.28 -2.07
C LEU A 199 -23.67 15.22 -3.04
N ARG A 200 -24.21 14.74 -4.17
CA ARG A 200 -24.97 15.53 -5.16
C ARG A 200 -24.26 16.78 -5.70
N LEU A 201 -22.93 16.81 -5.73
CA LEU A 201 -22.21 17.84 -6.52
C LEU A 201 -22.31 17.59 -8.04
N ASN A 202 -22.87 16.44 -8.45
CA ASN A 202 -23.36 16.21 -9.81
C ASN A 202 -24.82 16.68 -9.99
N ASN A 203 -25.11 17.93 -9.65
CA ASN A 203 -26.30 18.62 -10.16
C ASN A 203 -25.87 19.48 -11.35
N PRO A 204 -26.25 19.15 -12.60
CA PRO A 204 -25.85 19.89 -13.80
C PRO A 204 -26.42 21.32 -13.90
N LYS A 205 -26.88 21.91 -12.78
CA LYS A 205 -27.41 23.28 -12.71
C LYS A 205 -26.46 24.31 -12.08
N ARG A 206 -25.23 23.95 -11.67
CA ARG A 206 -24.31 24.93 -11.03
C ARG A 206 -22.92 25.06 -11.66
N SER A 207 -22.54 24.24 -12.63
CA SER A 207 -21.32 24.42 -13.40
C SER A 207 -21.67 24.59 -14.88
N GLY A 208 -21.58 25.83 -15.37
CA GLY A 208 -21.74 26.18 -16.78
C GLY A 208 -20.58 25.69 -17.64
N VAL A 209 -20.26 24.40 -17.59
CA VAL A 209 -19.31 23.75 -18.48
C VAL A 209 -20.02 22.55 -19.11
N CYS A 210 -20.88 22.89 -20.06
CA CYS A 210 -21.45 21.94 -21.01
C CYS A 210 -20.32 21.52 -21.96
N GLY A 211 -19.92 20.25 -21.95
CA GLY A 211 -18.95 19.75 -22.91
C GLY A 211 -18.43 18.35 -22.62
N SER A 212 -19.13 17.36 -23.17
CA SER A 212 -18.70 15.96 -23.38
C SER A 212 -18.62 15.01 -22.18
N ALA A 213 -19.77 14.51 -21.74
CA ALA A 213 -19.89 13.18 -21.13
C ALA A 213 -20.46 12.21 -22.18
N PRO A 214 -19.79 11.10 -22.53
CA PRO A 214 -20.42 10.04 -23.30
C PRO A 214 -21.27 9.17 -22.37
N SER A 215 -22.59 9.29 -22.53
CA SER A 215 -23.53 8.15 -22.58
C SER A 215 -23.19 6.91 -21.72
N GLN A 216 -23.46 6.98 -20.42
CA GLN A 216 -23.87 5.80 -19.64
C GLN A 216 -25.14 6.12 -18.84
N ARG A 217 -26.24 6.30 -19.57
CA ARG A 217 -27.58 5.97 -19.08
C ARG A 217 -27.99 4.66 -19.74
N SER A 218 -28.06 3.58 -18.98
CA SER A 218 -29.24 2.72 -18.95
C SER A 218 -28.95 1.51 -18.08
N SER A 219 -29.69 1.42 -16.98
CA SER A 219 -30.14 0.20 -16.29
C SER A 219 -29.76 0.15 -14.81
N ALA A 220 -30.65 0.78 -14.04
CA ALA A 220 -31.16 0.26 -12.77
C ALA A 220 -30.22 0.18 -11.54
N ALA A 221 -30.27 1.24 -10.73
CA ALA A 221 -30.63 1.07 -9.32
C ALA A 221 -32.18 0.94 -9.22
N PRO A 222 -32.81 0.40 -8.16
CA PRO A 222 -32.28 0.21 -6.80
C PRO A 222 -32.57 -1.16 -6.13
N CYS A 223 -31.65 -1.61 -5.28
CA CYS A 223 -31.84 -2.23 -3.96
C CYS A 223 -30.46 -2.60 -3.40
#